data_AF-A0A383D378-F1
#
_entry.id   AF-A0A383D378-F1
#
_cell.length_a   1.000
_cell.length_b   1.000
_cell.length_c   1.000
_cell.angle_alpha   90.00
_cell.angle_beta   90.00
_cell.angle_gamma   90.00
#
_symmetry.space_group_name_H-M   'P 1'
#
loop_
_entity.id
_entity.type
_entity.pdbx_description
1 polymer ?
#
loop_
_entity_poly.entity_id
_entity_poly.type
_entity_poly.pdbx_seq_one_letter_code
_entity_poly.pdbx_strand_id
1 'polypeptide(L)' 'YLKNEKMIYLNAQKSVIGFYEKLGFGPIGDQFYEASIPHKKLIYKK' A
#
# COMPACT_ATOMS: atom_id res chain seq x y z
N TYR A 1 -7.19 -12.98 -9.97
CA TYR A 1 -7.77 -13.83 -8.91
C TYR A 1 -7.59 -13.21 -7.52
N LEU A 2 -8.11 -11.99 -7.27
CA LEU A 2 -8.00 -11.30 -5.96
C LEU A 2 -9.37 -10.87 -5.38
N LYS A 3 -10.47 -11.11 -6.12
CA LYS A 3 -11.81 -10.58 -5.81
C LYS A 3 -12.39 -11.06 -4.47
N ASN A 4 -11.91 -12.21 -3.99
CA ASN A 4 -12.39 -12.88 -2.78
C ASN A 4 -11.43 -12.75 -1.59
N GLU A 5 -10.30 -12.04 -1.76
CA GLU A 5 -9.38 -11.82 -0.65
C GLU A 5 -9.98 -10.85 0.37
N LYS A 6 -9.93 -11.23 1.66
CA LYS A 6 -10.43 -10.38 2.76
C LYS A 6 -9.51 -9.19 3.02
N MET A 7 -8.24 -9.33 2.67
CA MET A 7 -7.22 -8.31 2.88
C MET A 7 -6.17 -8.39 1.78
N ILE A 8 -5.83 -7.24 1.21
CA ILE A 8 -4.76 -7.09 0.23
C ILE A 8 -3.74 -6.14 0.84
N TYR A 9 -2.46 -6.45 0.70
CA TYR A 9 -1.38 -5.53 1.04
C TYR A 9 -0.49 -5.27 -0.16
N LEU A 10 0.13 -4.10 -0.18
CA LEU A 10 1.13 -3.72 -1.16
C LEU A 10 2.14 -2.76 -0.56
N ASN A 11 3.30 -2.66 -1.20
CA ASN A 11 4.31 -1.67 -0.89
C ASN A 11 4.25 -0.58 -1.97
N ALA A 12 3.95 0.65 -1.59
CA ALA A 12 3.85 1.78 -2.50
C ALA A 12 5.00 2.76 -2.29
N GLN A 13 5.57 3.27 -3.37
CA GLN A 13 6.48 4.41 -3.31
C GLN A 13 5.73 5.65 -2.83
N LYS A 14 6.44 6.56 -2.16
CA LYS A 14 5.86 7.80 -1.61
C LYS A 14 5.05 8.62 -2.63
N SER A 15 5.49 8.67 -3.89
CA SER A 15 4.85 9.43 -4.97
C SER A 15 3.47 8.91 -5.38
N VAL A 16 3.15 7.63 -5.15
CA VAL A 16 1.91 6.99 -5.60
C VAL A 16 0.97 6.60 -4.46
N ILE A 17 1.29 6.93 -3.21
CA ILE A 17 0.44 6.62 -2.04
C ILE A 17 -0.98 7.19 -2.23
N GLY A 18 -1.09 8.46 -2.61
CA GLY A 18 -2.39 9.12 -2.79
C GLY A 18 -3.26 8.51 -3.92
N PHE A 19 -2.66 7.80 -4.87
CA PHE A 19 -3.41 7.03 -5.86
C PHE A 19 -4.09 5.82 -5.21
N TYR A 20 -3.35 5.06 -4.39
CA TYR A 20 -3.88 3.89 -3.70
C TYR A 20 -4.85 4.25 -2.57
N GLU A 21 -4.68 5.39 -1.91
CA GLU A 21 -5.64 5.90 -0.93
C GLU A 21 -7.03 6.13 -1.56
N LYS A 22 -7.07 6.68 -2.79
CA LYS A 22 -8.33 6.83 -3.55
C LYS A 22 -8.98 5.49 -3.93
N LEU A 23 -8.20 4.42 -3.97
CA LEU A 23 -8.69 3.04 -4.21
C LEU A 23 -9.09 2.33 -2.90
N GLY A 24 -9.04 3.02 -1.76
CA GLY A 24 -9.45 2.50 -0.46
C GLY A 24 -8.34 1.81 0.33
N PHE A 25 -7.08 1.89 -0.11
CA PHE A 25 -5.96 1.41 0.69
C PHE A 25 -5.59 2.43 1.78
N GLY A 26 -5.23 1.95 2.97
CA GLY A 26 -4.71 2.78 4.06
C GLY A 26 -3.26 2.45 4.39
N PRO A 27 -2.41 3.43 4.74
CA PRO A 27 -1.03 3.17 5.15
C PRO A 27 -0.96 2.46 6.51
N ILE A 28 0.04 1.58 6.67
CA ILE A 28 0.34 0.88 7.91
C ILE A 28 1.85 0.85 8.18
N GLY A 29 2.21 0.92 9.47
CA GLY A 29 3.60 0.87 9.92
C GLY A 29 4.40 2.12 9.55
N ASP A 30 5.72 2.01 9.54
CA ASP A 30 6.65 3.11 9.21
C ASP A 30 7.08 3.11 7.74
N GLN A 31 7.66 4.21 7.28
CA GLN A 31 8.29 4.27 5.96
C GLN A 31 9.56 3.41 5.99
N PHE A 32 9.82 2.65 4.93
CA PHE A 32 11.04 1.86 4.77
C PHE A 32 11.68 2.13 3.40
N TYR A 33 12.92 1.69 3.22
CA TYR A 33 13.63 1.84 1.96
C TYR A 33 13.79 0.49 1.27
N GLU A 34 13.47 0.46 -0.01
CA GLU A 34 13.69 -0.70 -0.89
C GLU A 34 14.41 -0.18 -2.14
N ALA A 35 15.57 -0.75 -2.46
CA ALA A 35 16.46 -0.24 -3.51
C ALA A 35 16.76 1.28 -3.39
N SER A 36 16.94 1.78 -2.17
CA SER A 36 17.14 3.22 -1.85
C SER A 36 15.94 4.13 -2.16
N ILE A 37 14.77 3.57 -2.43
CA ILE A 37 13.52 4.30 -2.70
C ILE A 37 12.60 4.22 -1.48
N PRO A 38 12.02 5.35 -1.01
CA PRO A 38 11.11 5.34 0.13
C PRO A 38 9.76 4.71 -0.23
N HIS A 39 9.41 3.67 0.50
CA HIS A 39 8.16 2.93 0.38
C HIS A 39 7.36 2.96 1.68
N LYS A 40 6.05 2.71 1.56
CA LYS A 40 5.12 2.53 2.67
C LYS A 40 4.26 1.29 2.39
N LYS A 41 4.01 0.49 3.41
CA LYS A 41 3.06 -0.62 3.31
C LYS A 41 1.65 -0.05 3.37
N LEU A 42 0.80 -0.45 2.43
CA LEU A 42 -0.62 -0.10 2.39
C LEU A 42 -1.47 -1.38 2.49
N ILE A 43 -2.66 -1.25 3.07
CA ILE A 43 -3.61 -2.34 3.24
C ILE A 43 -4.99 -1.93 2.72
N TYR A 44 -5.64 -2.82 1.99
CA TYR A 44 -7.06 -2.75 1.68
C TYR A 44 -7.75 -3.87 2.43
N LYS A 45 -8.81 -3.53 3.16
CA LYS A 45 -9.67 -4.48 3.88
C LYS A 45 -11.07 -4.32 3.33
N LYS A 46 -11.69 -5.44 2.96
CA LYS A 46 -13.05 -5.49 2.42
C LYS A 46 -14.09 -5.36 3.53
#